data_AF-A0A7Y4UG36-F1
#
_entry.id   AF-A0A7Y4UG36-F1
#
_cell.length_a   1.000
_cell.length_b   1.000
_cell.length_c   1.000
_cell.angle_alpha   90.00
_cell.angle_beta   90.00
_cell.angle_gamma   90.00
#
_symmetry.space_group_name_H-M   'P 1'
#
loop_
_entity.id
_entity.type
_entity.pdbx_description
1 polymer ?
#
loop_
_entity_poly.entity_id
_entity_poly.type
_entity_poly.pdbx_seq_one_letter_code
_entity_poly.pdbx_strand_id
1 'polypeptide(L)' 'MPDEADPHEGTWLQWPHQYTYGSSYRNSLDATWVAMTRALVWGEKVHIIAYN' A
#
# COMPACT_ATOMS: atom_id res chain seq x y z
N MET A 1 11.69 3.26 -19.86
CA MET A 1 10.72 3.21 -18.76
C MET A 1 9.60 4.19 -19.09
N PRO A 2 8.33 3.88 -18.85
CA PRO A 2 7.28 4.89 -18.88
C PRO A 2 7.48 5.91 -17.76
N ASP A 3 6.86 7.08 -17.89
CA ASP A 3 6.91 8.14 -16.88
C ASP A 3 5.98 7.80 -15.71
N GLU A 4 6.30 8.25 -14.50
CA GLU A 4 5.44 8.03 -13.31
C GLU A 4 4.17 8.91 -13.36
N ALA A 5 4.14 9.96 -14.18
CA ALA A 5 2.96 10.77 -14.39
C ALA A 5 2.05 10.25 -15.52
N ASP A 6 2.47 9.21 -16.24
CA ASP A 6 1.63 8.59 -17.27
C ASP A 6 0.43 7.87 -16.63
N PRO A 7 -0.70 7.68 -17.35
CA PRO A 7 -1.83 6.93 -16.83
C PRO A 7 -1.43 5.51 -16.41
N HIS A 8 -1.67 5.18 -15.15
CA HIS A 8 -1.39 3.86 -14.59
C HIS A 8 -2.60 2.93 -14.64
N GLU A 9 -2.36 1.62 -14.73
CA GLU A 9 -3.39 0.61 -14.48
C GLU A 9 -3.75 0.56 -12.98
N GLY A 10 -2.76 0.78 -12.12
CA GLY A 10 -2.90 0.80 -10.68
C GLY A 10 -1.57 0.90 -9.96
N THR A 11 -1.64 0.88 -8.64
CA THR A 11 -0.49 0.83 -7.73
C THR A 11 -0.49 -0.47 -6.95
N TRP A 12 0.70 -1.07 -6.82
CA TRP A 12 0.92 -2.29 -6.06
C TRP A 12 1.47 -1.97 -4.68
N LEU A 13 0.80 -2.45 -3.64
CA LEU A 13 1.13 -2.21 -2.24
C LEU A 13 1.36 -3.53 -1.51
N GLN A 14 2.52 -3.69 -0.87
CA GLN A 14 2.77 -4.82 0.04
C GLN A 14 2.35 -4.44 1.46
N TRP A 15 1.23 -4.98 1.93
CA TRP A 15 0.64 -4.61 3.21
C TRP A 15 1.60 -4.87 4.39
N PRO A 16 1.63 -3.99 5.42
CA PRO A 16 2.49 -4.17 6.57
C PRO A 16 2.29 -5.54 7.23
N HIS A 17 3.40 -6.18 7.55
CA HIS A 17 3.43 -7.46 8.23
C HIS A 17 4.45 -7.44 9.36
N GLN A 18 4.27 -8.37 10.30
CA GLN A 18 5.06 -8.42 11.53
C GLN A 18 6.39 -9.20 11.38
N TYR A 19 6.60 -9.92 10.28
CA TYR A 19 7.74 -10.83 10.13
C TYR A 19 9.11 -10.17 9.99
N THR A 20 9.17 -8.86 9.74
CA THR A 20 10.45 -8.12 9.62
C THR A 20 10.77 -7.29 10.86
N TYR A 21 9.78 -6.53 11.36
CA TYR A 21 9.99 -5.52 12.41
C TYR A 21 9.06 -5.69 13.62
N GLY A 22 8.37 -6.84 13.72
CA GLY A 22 7.47 -7.16 14.81
C GLY A 22 6.12 -6.45 14.74
N SER A 23 5.21 -6.87 15.62
CA SER A 23 3.82 -6.41 15.62
C SER A 23 3.67 -4.94 16.03
N SER A 24 4.55 -4.43 16.91
CA SER A 24 4.51 -3.01 17.32
C SER A 24 4.70 -2.07 16.12
N TYR A 25 5.73 -2.34 15.30
CA TYR A 25 5.98 -1.58 14.08
C TYR A 25 4.83 -1.72 13.08
N ARG A 26 4.37 -2.95 12.81
CA ARG A 26 3.21 -3.20 11.93
C ARG A 26 1.98 -2.42 12.37
N ASN A 27 1.61 -2.47 13.66
CA ASN A 27 0.45 -1.76 14.21
C ASN A 27 0.59 -0.24 14.12
N SER A 28 1.81 0.30 14.28
CA SER A 28 2.06 1.74 14.15
C SER A 28 1.79 2.27 12.73
N LEU A 29 1.83 1.39 11.72
CA LEU A 29 1.66 1.74 10.32
C LEU A 29 0.20 1.64 9.84
N ASP A 30 -0.68 0.90 10.55
CA ASP A 30 -2.01 0.55 10.06
C ASP A 30 -2.83 1.79 9.64
N ALA A 31 -2.85 2.85 10.45
CA ALA A 31 -3.59 4.08 10.12
C ALA A 31 -3.05 4.77 8.86
N THR A 32 -1.73 4.83 8.70
CA THR A 32 -1.07 5.45 7.55
C THR A 32 -1.36 4.68 6.26
N TRP A 33 -1.30 3.35 6.30
CA TRP A 33 -1.57 2.52 5.12
C TRP A 33 -3.03 2.59 4.68
N VAL A 34 -3.96 2.59 5.63
CA VAL A 34 -5.39 2.82 5.32
C VAL A 34 -5.60 4.20 4.68
N ALA A 35 -4.96 5.25 5.21
CA ALA A 35 -5.08 6.60 4.64
C ALA A 35 -4.50 6.69 3.22
N MET A 36 -3.34 6.08 2.98
CA MET A 36 -2.70 6.02 1.67
C MET A 36 -3.56 5.27 0.65
N THR A 37 -4.03 4.07 0.99
CA THR A 37 -4.91 3.30 0.09
C THR A 37 -6.19 4.06 -0.23
N ARG A 38 -6.80 4.75 0.75
CA ARG A 38 -7.99 5.59 0.51
C ARG A 38 -7.74 6.72 -0.48
N ALA A 39 -6.55 7.33 -0.46
CA ALA A 39 -6.19 8.36 -1.42
C ALA A 39 -6.00 7.78 -2.83
N LEU A 40 -5.31 6.64 -2.94
CA LEU A 40 -5.01 6.00 -4.23
C LEU A 40 -6.25 5.47 -4.95
N VAL A 41 -7.17 4.82 -4.23
CA VAL A 41 -8.37 4.21 -4.85
C VAL A 41 -9.32 5.22 -5.52
N TRP A 42 -9.12 6.52 -5.29
CA TRP A 42 -9.87 7.55 -6.00
C TRP A 42 -9.40 7.76 -7.44
N GLY A 43 -8.11 7.54 -7.71
CA GLY A 43 -7.50 7.78 -9.02
C GLY A 43 -7.23 6.51 -9.84
N GLU A 44 -6.98 5.39 -9.18
CA GLU A 44 -6.52 4.16 -9.85
C GLU A 44 -6.86 2.90 -9.04
N LYS A 45 -6.60 1.71 -9.61
CA LYS A 45 -6.72 0.45 -8.87
C LYS A 45 -5.60 0.32 -7.85
N VAL A 46 -5.89 -0.31 -6.72
CA VAL A 46 -4.87 -0.64 -5.72
C VAL A 46 -4.82 -2.16 -5.56
N HIS A 47 -3.68 -2.74 -5.91
CA HIS A 47 -3.41 -4.16 -5.77
C HIS A 47 -2.68 -4.40 -4.46
N ILE A 48 -3.32 -5.10 -3.52
CA ILE A 48 -2.77 -5.35 -2.18
C ILE A 48 -2.20 -6.77 -2.11
N ILE A 49 -0.91 -6.87 -1.80
CA ILE A 49 -0.22 -8.13 -1.50
C ILE A 49 -0.05 -8.19 0.01
N ALA A 50 -0.71 -9.15 0.66
CA ALA A 50 -0.67 -9.30 2.11
C ALA A 50 -0.35 -10.75 2.51
N TYR A 51 0.28 -10.90 3.67
CA TYR A 51 0.31 -12.19 4.36
C TYR A 51 -1.06 -12.49 4.97
N ASN A 52 -1.37 -13.78 5.14
CA ASN A 52 -2.59 -14.25 5.80
C ASN A 52 -2.48 -14.11 7.32
#